data_AF-A0A433DFU3-F1
#
_entry.id   AF-A0A433DFU3-F1
#
_cell.length_a   1.000
_cell.length_b   1.000
_cell.length_c   1.000
_cell.angle_alpha   90.00
_cell.angle_beta   90.00
_cell.angle_gamma   90.00
#
_symmetry.space_group_name_H-M   'P 1'
#
loop_
_entity.id
_entity.type
_entity.pdbx_description
1 polymer ?
#
loop_
_entity_poly.entity_id
_entity_poly.type
_entity_poly.pdbx_seq_one_letter_code
_entity_poly.pdbx_strand_id
1 'polypeptide(L)'
;MHPPLAPHQHQSCIKYIQALEECHRSGFFNKYFGGCNDLKLKLNECLRAERIARRDENRAKARAKRAKIREIWKEMEEPPMDEAPTA
;
A
#
# COMPACT_ATOMS: atom_id res chain seq x y z
N MET A 1 0.31 5.36 15.93
CA MET A 1 -0.82 6.00 15.20
C MET A 1 -1.20 5.10 14.04
N HIS A 2 -2.44 4.60 13.98
CA HIS A 2 -2.93 3.83 12.84
C HIS A 2 -3.61 4.76 11.82
N PRO A 3 -3.54 4.47 10.52
CA PRO A 3 -4.38 5.15 9.52
C PRO A 3 -5.88 4.88 9.76
N PRO A 4 -6.79 5.64 9.13
CA PRO A 4 -8.23 5.41 9.22
C PRO A 4 -8.57 3.94 8.93
N LEU A 5 -9.33 3.31 9.82
CA LEU A 5 -9.70 1.90 9.71
C LEU A 5 -10.94 1.79 8.82
N ALA A 6 -10.74 1.56 7.53
CA ALA A 6 -11.80 1.21 6.61
C ALA A 6 -11.83 -0.33 6.45
N PRO A 7 -12.83 -1.06 6.98
CA PRO A 7 -12.84 -2.53 6.99
C PRO A 7 -12.68 -3.14 5.60
N HIS A 8 -13.30 -2.51 4.59
CA HIS A 8 -13.19 -2.93 3.19
C HIS A 8 -11.76 -2.83 2.62
N GLN A 9 -10.92 -1.94 3.16
CA GLN A 9 -9.54 -1.71 2.70
C GLN A 9 -8.50 -2.53 3.45
N HIS A 10 -8.86 -3.16 4.57
CA HIS A 10 -7.93 -3.81 5.49
C HIS A 10 -8.33 -5.26 5.78
N GLN A 11 -8.72 -6.00 4.73
CA GLN A 11 -9.25 -7.36 4.83
C GLN A 11 -8.34 -8.30 5.64
N SER A 12 -7.02 -8.18 5.47
CA SER A 12 -6.02 -8.97 6.21
C SER A 12 -5.92 -8.64 7.70
N CYS A 13 -6.36 -7.44 8.12
CA CYS A 13 -6.28 -6.95 9.49
C CYS A 13 -7.64 -6.89 10.21
N ILE A 14 -8.73 -7.36 9.58
CA ILE A 14 -10.10 -7.30 10.14
C ILE A 14 -10.18 -7.88 11.55
N LYS A 15 -9.52 -9.02 11.79
CA LYS A 15 -9.51 -9.68 13.12
C LYS A 15 -8.99 -8.75 14.22
N TYR A 16 -7.95 -7.97 13.95
CA TYR A 16 -7.37 -7.03 14.92
C TYR A 16 -8.22 -5.78 15.08
N ILE A 17 -8.87 -5.32 14.01
CA ILE A 17 -9.81 -4.19 14.03
C ILE A 17 -11.00 -4.54 14.92
N GLN A 18 -11.62 -5.69 14.70
CA GLN A 18 -12.78 -6.16 15.49
C GLN A 18 -12.41 -6.35 16.96
N ALA A 19 -11.25 -6.95 17.26
CA ALA A 19 -10.81 -7.11 18.64
C ALA A 19 -10.56 -5.76 19.34
N LEU A 20 -10.00 -4.78 18.63
CA LEU A 20 -9.79 -3.43 19.17
C LEU A 20 -11.13 -2.71 19.39
N GLU A 21 -12.08 -2.84 18.47
CA GLU A 21 -13.43 -2.29 18.61
C GLU A 21 -14.18 -2.92 19.79
N GLU A 22 -14.09 -4.23 19.96
CA GLU A 22 -14.67 -4.94 21.10
C GLU A 22 -14.05 -4.47 22.43
N CYS A 23 -12.73 -4.30 22.47
CA CYS A 23 -12.05 -3.72 23.62
C CYS A 23 -12.51 -2.28 23.90
N HIS A 24 -12.68 -1.45 22.88
CA HIS A 24 -13.24 -0.10 23.03
C HIS A 24 -14.70 -0.11 23.50
N ARG A 25 -15.49 -1.12 23.12
CA ARG A 25 -16.88 -1.31 23.57
C ARG A 25 -16.99 -1.84 25.00
N SER A 26 -15.95 -2.51 25.50
CA SER A 26 -15.94 -3.09 26.85
C SER A 26 -15.95 -2.05 27.98
N GLY A 27 -15.53 -0.81 27.72
CA GLY A 27 -15.62 0.26 28.71
C GLY A 27 -14.79 1.50 28.36
N PHE A 28 -15.23 2.64 28.87
CA PHE A 28 -14.55 3.93 28.70
C PHE A 28 -13.11 3.89 29.21
N PHE A 29 -12.86 3.26 30.37
CA PHE A 29 -11.50 3.14 30.92
C PHE A 29 -10.54 2.42 29.97
N ASN A 30 -10.97 1.32 29.34
CA ASN A 30 -10.14 0.56 28.39
C ASN A 30 -9.80 1.35 27.13
N LYS A 31 -10.75 2.16 26.66
CA LYS A 31 -10.59 3.02 25.47
C LYS A 31 -9.64 4.20 25.71
N TYR A 32 -9.76 4.87 26.85
CA TYR A 32 -9.07 6.15 27.08
C TYR A 32 -7.81 6.03 27.95
N PHE A 33 -7.71 5.04 28.83
CA PHE A 33 -6.57 4.87 29.76
C PHE A 33 -5.60 3.76 29.34
N GLY A 34 -5.68 3.28 28.10
CA GLY A 34 -4.68 2.37 27.53
C GLY A 34 -4.90 0.88 27.79
N GLY A 35 -6.07 0.47 28.29
CA GLY A 35 -6.42 -0.95 28.48
C GLY A 35 -6.42 -1.78 27.19
N CYS A 36 -6.51 -1.13 26.02
CA CYS A 36 -6.48 -1.79 24.71
C CYS A 36 -5.14 -1.68 23.96
N ASN A 37 -4.05 -1.29 24.64
CA ASN A 37 -2.77 -0.99 23.97
C ASN A 37 -2.15 -2.19 23.25
N ASP A 38 -2.27 -3.40 23.77
CA ASP A 38 -1.71 -4.60 23.13
C ASP A 38 -2.42 -4.93 21.81
N LEU A 39 -3.75 -4.80 21.79
CA LEU A 39 -4.55 -4.98 20.58
C LEU A 39 -4.22 -3.89 19.55
N LYS A 40 -4.04 -2.66 20.02
CA LYS A 40 -3.61 -1.53 19.19
C LYS A 40 -2.22 -1.76 18.60
N LEU A 41 -1.28 -2.35 19.35
CA LEU A 41 0.06 -2.69 18.88
C LEU A 41 -0.01 -3.71 17.73
N LYS A 42 -0.73 -4.82 17.95
CA LYS A 42 -0.94 -5.87 16.93
C LYS A 42 -1.60 -5.31 15.67
N LEU A 43 -2.60 -4.45 15.83
CA LEU A 43 -3.24 -3.77 14.71
C LEU A 43 -2.26 -2.89 13.94
N ASN A 44 -1.42 -2.11 14.63
CA ASN A 44 -0.41 -1.27 13.99
C ASN A 44 0.60 -2.09 13.20
N GLU A 45 1.04 -3.24 13.73
CA GLU A 45 1.96 -4.15 13.05
C GLU A 45 1.34 -4.71 11.77
N CYS A 46 0.08 -5.17 11.84
CA CYS A 46 -0.65 -5.66 10.68
C CYS A 46 -0.78 -4.59 9.60
N LEU A 47 -1.23 -3.37 9.96
CA LEU A 47 -1.38 -2.27 9.01
C LEU A 47 -0.04 -1.79 8.44
N ARG A 48 1.05 -1.93 9.20
CA ARG A 48 2.40 -1.64 8.71
C ARG A 48 2.84 -2.65 7.66
N ALA A 49 2.60 -3.94 7.89
CA ALA A 49 2.88 -4.98 6.91
C ALA A 49 2.09 -4.76 5.62
N GLU A 50 0.79 -4.45 5.74
CA GLU A 50 -0.07 -4.16 4.59
C GLU A 50 0.41 -2.94 3.79
N ARG A 51 0.80 -1.86 4.49
CA ARG A 51 1.37 -0.67 3.85
C ARG A 51 2.64 -1.00 3.06
N ILE A 52 3.52 -1.83 3.61
CA ILE A 52 4.75 -2.24 2.94
C ILE A 52 4.43 -3.03 1.68
N ALA A 53 3.53 -4.03 1.76
CA ALA A 53 3.09 -4.81 0.61
C ALA A 53 2.53 -3.92 -0.52
N ARG A 54 1.61 -3.00 -0.20
CA ARG A 54 1.06 -2.05 -1.20
C ARG A 54 2.15 -1.16 -1.81
N ARG A 55 3.09 -0.68 -0.99
CA ARG A 55 4.20 0.16 -1.46
C ARG A 55 5.06 -0.60 -2.46
N ASP A 56 5.36 -1.86 -2.17
CA ASP A 56 6.24 -2.68 -3.00
C ASP A 56 5.54 -3.05 -4.33
N GLU A 57 4.24 -3.37 -4.29
CA GLU A 57 3.41 -3.55 -5.49
C GLU A 57 3.38 -2.28 -6.36
N ASN A 58 3.11 -1.12 -5.75
CA ASN A 58 3.11 0.16 -6.46
C ASN A 58 4.48 0.48 -7.05
N ARG A 59 5.57 0.17 -6.35
CA ARG A 59 6.93 0.34 -6.85
C ARG A 59 7.19 -0.58 -8.04
N ALA A 60 6.73 -1.83 -8.01
CA ALA A 60 6.83 -2.76 -9.14
C ALA A 60 6.04 -2.24 -10.36
N LYS A 61 4.78 -1.84 -10.18
CA LYS A 61 3.95 -1.24 -11.23
C LYS A 61 4.57 0.02 -11.82
N ALA A 62 5.12 0.91 -10.97
CA ALA A 62 5.80 2.12 -11.42
C ALA A 62 7.06 1.81 -12.25
N ARG A 63 7.87 0.82 -11.83
CA ARG A 63 9.04 0.38 -12.61
C ARG A 63 8.64 -0.19 -13.96
N ALA A 64 7.61 -1.05 -14.00
CA ALA A 64 7.10 -1.62 -15.24
C ALA A 64 6.58 -0.54 -16.20
N LYS A 65 5.80 0.43 -15.70
CA LYS A 65 5.34 1.58 -16.48
C LYS A 65 6.51 2.40 -17.03
N ARG A 66 7.50 2.72 -16.19
CA ARG A 66 8.70 3.46 -16.62
C ARG A 66 9.53 2.71 -17.65
N ALA A 67 9.64 1.39 -17.54
CA ALA A 67 10.32 0.56 -18.54
C ALA A 67 9.60 0.63 -19.88
N LYS A 68 8.28 0.41 -19.90
CA LYS A 68 7.47 0.53 -21.12
C LYS A 68 7.59 1.89 -21.79
N ILE A 69 7.54 2.97 -20.99
CA ILE A 69 7.73 4.33 -21.52
C ILE A 69 9.12 4.46 -22.14
N ARG A 70 10.19 4.00 -21.47
CA ARG A 70 11.54 4.07 -22.06
C ARG A 70 11.67 3.31 -23.38
N GLU A 71 11.08 2.11 -23.49
CA GLU A 71 11.10 1.36 -24.76
C GLU A 71 10.39 2.13 -25.88
N ILE A 72 9.19 2.66 -25.61
CA ILE A 72 8.44 3.47 -26.59
C ILE A 72 9.25 4.69 -27.03
N TRP A 73 9.90 5.39 -26.09
CA TRP A 73 10.73 6.54 -26.44
C TRP A 73 11.95 6.17 -27.28
N LYS A 74 12.56 5.00 -27.02
CA LYS A 74 13.67 4.48 -27.83
C LYS A 74 13.22 4.12 -29.25
N GLU A 75 12.07 3.48 -29.40
CA GLU A 75 11.49 3.15 -30.71
C GLU A 75 11.14 4.41 -31.53
N MET A 76 10.74 5.50 -30.88
CA MET A 76 10.47 6.78 -31.57
C MET A 76 11.74 7.57 -31.93
N GLU A 77 12.86 7.33 -31.25
CA GLU A 77 14.14 8.03 -31.47
C GLU A 77 15.04 7.31 -32.49
N GLU A 78 14.80 6.02 -32.76
CA GLU A 78 15.34 5.34 -33.94
C GLU A 78 14.59 5.82 -35.21
N PRO A 79 15.24 6.50 -36.17
CA PRO A 79 14.59 6.89 -37.42
C PRO A 79 14.15 5.64 -38.18
N PRO A 80 13.00 5.65 -38.88
CA PRO A 80 12.59 4.54 -39.72
C PRO A 80 13.73 4.21 -40.70
N MET A 81 14.11 2.93 -40.77
CA MET A 81 15.16 2.37 -41.63
C MET A 81 14.93 2.58 -43.14
N ASP A 82 13.88 3.33 -43.49
CA ASP A 82 13.41 3.59 -44.85
C ASP A 82 13.97 4.90 -45.43
N GLU A 83 14.53 5.79 -44.59
CA GLU A 83 15.21 7.00 -45.01
C GLU A 83 16.73 6.86 -44.83
N ALA A 84 17.35 6.04 -45.68
CA ALA A 84 18.79 6.17 -45.92
C ALA A 84 19.08 7.60 -46.42
N PRO A 85 20.12 8.29 -45.93
CA PRO A 85 20.42 9.65 -46.37
C PRO A 85 20.74 9.63 -47.86
N THR A 86 19.81 10.14 -48.67
CA THR A 86 20.08 10.46 -50.07
C THR A 86 21.04 11.63 -50.12
N ALA A 87 22.13 11.43 -50.87
CA ALA A 87 23.33 12.26 -51.03
C ALA A 87 23.09 13.76 -51.21
#